data_AF-A0A1W9PET9-F1
#
_entry.id   AF-A0A1W9PET9-F1
#
_cell.length_a   1.000
_cell.length_b   1.000
_cell.length_c   1.000
_cell.angle_alpha   90.00
_cell.angle_beta   90.00
_cell.angle_gamma   90.00
#
_symmetry.space_group_name_H-M   'P 1'
#
loop_
_entity.id
_entity.type
_entity.pdbx_description
1 polymer ?
#
loop_
_entity_poly.entity_id
_entity_poly.type
_entity_poly.pdbx_seq_one_letter_code
_entity_poly.pdbx_strand_id
1 'polypeptide(L)'
;MNNNTYDIFFDGASRGNPGPSGAGAIVIHNGKPYLILSKYIGITTNNVAEYTALKEILLKLEPIIKDKKDIGLIIKCDSELVSKQLTGVYKIKNERLKYLAKGILKTLKRYGNWSITHIPREMNQIADSLATSAIKNALIALKTK
;
A
#
# COMPACT_ATOMS: atom_id res chain seq x y z
N MET A 1 -5.01 13.67 -22.30
CA MET A 1 -5.11 13.07 -20.95
C MET A 1 -4.52 11.67 -21.06
N ASN A 2 -3.49 11.34 -20.28
CA ASN A 2 -2.83 10.04 -20.41
C ASN A 2 -3.75 8.92 -19.91
N ASN A 3 -4.29 8.13 -20.85
CA ASN A 3 -5.23 7.02 -20.62
C ASN A 3 -4.64 5.81 -19.86
N ASN A 4 -3.43 5.93 -19.30
CA ASN A 4 -2.72 4.82 -18.67
C ASN A 4 -2.23 5.14 -17.25
N THR A 5 -3.07 5.87 -16.50
CA THR A 5 -2.82 6.20 -15.10
C THR A 5 -3.51 5.21 -14.17
N TYR A 6 -2.83 4.82 -13.10
CA TYR A 6 -3.32 3.94 -12.04
C TYR A 6 -3.27 4.70 -10.72
N ASP A 7 -4.44 4.98 -10.14
CA ASP A 7 -4.56 5.55 -8.81
C ASP A 7 -4.50 4.43 -7.77
N ILE A 8 -3.50 4.45 -6.90
CA ILE A 8 -3.26 3.43 -5.89
C ILE A 8 -3.55 4.04 -4.52
N PHE A 9 -4.55 3.52 -3.83
CA PHE A 9 -4.83 3.83 -2.43
C PHE A 9 -4.39 2.64 -1.59
N PHE A 10 -3.64 2.88 -0.53
CA PHE A 10 -3.19 1.82 0.36
C PHE A 10 -3.29 2.25 1.82
N ASP A 11 -3.43 1.26 2.68
CA ASP A 11 -3.40 1.43 4.13
C ASP A 11 -2.91 0.14 4.82
N GLY A 12 -2.34 0.30 6.01
CA GLY A 12 -1.96 -0.78 6.89
C GLY A 12 -2.60 -0.60 8.26
N ALA A 13 -3.23 -1.66 8.76
CA ALA A 13 -3.84 -1.67 10.07
C ALA A 13 -3.11 -2.63 11.00
N SER A 14 -3.03 -2.31 12.30
CA SER A 14 -2.52 -3.22 13.31
C SER A 14 -3.32 -3.14 14.62
N ARG A 15 -3.76 -4.31 15.14
CA ARG A 15 -4.45 -4.42 16.44
C ARG A 15 -3.42 -4.56 17.56
N GLY A 16 -2.83 -3.43 17.95
CA GLY A 16 -1.64 -3.37 18.81
C GLY A 16 -0.39 -3.00 18.00
N ASN A 17 0.67 -2.51 18.65
CA ASN A 17 1.86 -2.00 17.96
C ASN A 17 3.17 -2.46 18.63
N PRO A 18 3.62 -3.71 18.42
CA PRO A 18 3.15 -4.67 17.40
C PRO A 18 1.89 -5.46 17.79
N GLY A 19 1.17 -5.98 16.80
CA GLY A 19 -0.04 -6.80 16.96
C GLY A 19 -0.49 -7.44 15.65
N PRO A 20 -1.60 -8.21 15.61
CA PRO A 20 -2.15 -8.74 14.36
C PRO A 20 -2.44 -7.61 13.37
N SER A 21 -1.85 -7.71 12.19
CA SER A 21 -1.87 -6.63 11.19
C SER A 21 -2.40 -7.09 9.84
N GLY A 22 -2.96 -6.13 9.10
CA GLY A 22 -3.52 -6.30 7.78
C GLY A 22 -3.00 -5.24 6.82
N ALA A 23 -2.90 -5.62 5.56
CA ALA A 23 -2.55 -4.75 4.44
C ALA A 23 -3.78 -4.63 3.52
N GLY A 24 -4.19 -3.39 3.24
CA GLY A 24 -5.31 -3.05 2.38
C GLY A 24 -4.87 -2.14 1.25
N ALA A 25 -5.35 -2.37 0.04
CA ALA A 25 -5.16 -1.45 -1.07
C ALA A 25 -6.21 -1.62 -2.17
N ILE A 26 -6.45 -0.55 -2.92
CA ILE A 26 -7.24 -0.55 -4.14
C ILE A 26 -6.51 0.23 -5.23
N VAL A 27 -6.49 -0.32 -6.44
CA VAL A 27 -6.04 0.35 -7.65
C VAL A 27 -7.26 0.71 -8.46
N ILE A 28 -7.36 1.98 -8.86
CA ILE A 28 -8.39 2.50 -9.75
C ILE A 28 -7.72 2.82 -11.10
N HIS A 29 -8.35 2.39 -12.18
CA HIS A 29 -7.91 2.66 -13.55
C HIS A 29 -9.13 3.06 -14.38
N ASN A 30 -9.05 4.19 -15.09
CA ASN A 30 -10.17 4.76 -15.86
C ASN A 30 -11.45 4.90 -15.02
N GLY A 31 -11.30 5.37 -13.78
CA GLY A 31 -12.41 5.60 -12.85
C GLY A 31 -13.06 4.34 -12.28
N LYS A 32 -12.52 3.15 -12.57
CA LYS A 32 -13.09 1.86 -12.11
C LYS A 32 -12.10 1.09 -11.23
N PRO A 33 -12.57 0.32 -10.25
CA PRO A 33 -11.72 -0.64 -9.52
C PRO A 33 -11.03 -1.59 -10.50
N TYR A 34 -9.71 -1.68 -10.41
CA TYR A 34 -8.87 -2.50 -11.27
C TYR A 34 -8.23 -3.67 -10.51
N LEU A 35 -7.79 -3.42 -9.28
CA LEU A 35 -7.12 -4.40 -8.44
C LEU A 35 -7.40 -4.10 -6.97
N ILE A 36 -7.58 -5.15 -6.17
CA ILE A 36 -7.80 -5.02 -4.71
C ILE A 36 -6.82 -5.93 -3.96
N LEU A 37 -6.39 -5.48 -2.80
CA LEU A 37 -5.62 -6.22 -1.81
C LEU A 37 -6.33 -6.12 -0.45
N SER A 38 -6.55 -7.26 0.18
CA SER A 38 -6.90 -7.41 1.60
C SER A 38 -6.15 -8.63 2.10
N LYS A 39 -5.07 -8.42 2.87
CA LYS A 39 -4.12 -9.48 3.22
C LYS A 39 -3.76 -9.39 4.69
N TYR A 40 -3.95 -10.50 5.43
CA TYR A 40 -3.39 -10.63 6.77
C TYR A 40 -1.88 -10.82 6.66
N ILE A 41 -1.11 -10.07 7.44
CA ILE A 41 0.35 -10.02 7.34
C ILE A 41 1.05 -10.38 8.65
N GLY A 42 0.36 -11.11 9.53
CA GLY A 42 0.91 -11.61 10.79
C GLY A 42 1.01 -10.54 11.88
N ILE A 43 1.93 -10.73 12.83
CA ILE A 43 2.19 -9.80 13.92
C ILE A 43 3.24 -8.78 13.47
N THR A 44 2.88 -7.50 13.38
CA THR A 44 3.82 -6.43 13.07
C THR A 44 3.36 -5.08 13.63
N THR A 45 4.16 -4.02 13.43
CA THR A 45 3.80 -2.63 13.78
C THR A 45 2.97 -1.98 12.68
N ASN A 46 2.22 -0.91 13.01
CA ASN A 46 1.41 -0.18 12.03
C ASN A 46 2.22 0.32 10.83
N ASN A 47 3.37 0.97 11.08
CA ASN A 47 4.21 1.50 10.00
C ASN A 47 4.69 0.40 9.05
N VAL A 48 5.09 -0.76 9.58
CA VAL A 48 5.47 -1.90 8.74
C VAL A 48 4.27 -2.42 7.94
N ALA A 49 3.05 -2.40 8.51
CA ALA A 49 1.84 -2.78 7.79
C ALA A 49 1.56 -1.85 6.60
N GLU A 50 1.67 -0.53 6.78
CA GLU A 50 1.48 0.47 5.71
C GLU A 50 2.48 0.27 4.56
N TYR A 51 3.77 0.14 4.86
CA TYR A 51 4.80 -0.15 3.85
C TYR A 51 4.56 -1.51 3.16
N THR A 52 4.10 -2.50 3.92
CA THR A 52 3.80 -3.82 3.36
C THR A 52 2.60 -3.74 2.41
N ALA A 53 1.57 -2.96 2.71
CA ALA A 53 0.43 -2.76 1.84
C ALA A 53 0.82 -2.19 0.48
N LEU A 54 1.62 -1.12 0.47
CA LEU A 54 2.13 -0.54 -0.78
C LEU A 54 3.01 -1.53 -1.56
N LYS A 55 3.93 -2.23 -0.89
CA LYS A 55 4.78 -3.24 -1.52
C LYS A 55 3.95 -4.35 -2.18
N GLU A 56 2.97 -4.90 -1.46
CA GLU A 56 2.16 -6.02 -1.91
C GLU A 56 1.25 -5.64 -3.09
N ILE A 57 0.65 -4.44 -3.07
CA ILE A 57 -0.18 -4.00 -4.20
C ILE A 57 0.68 -3.74 -5.45
N LEU A 58 1.89 -3.19 -5.28
CA LEU A 58 2.84 -3.01 -6.39
C LEU A 58 3.30 -4.35 -6.96
N LEU A 59 3.62 -5.34 -6.11
CA LEU A 59 3.98 -6.70 -6.56
C LEU A 59 2.85 -7.37 -7.34
N LYS A 60 1.59 -7.15 -6.93
CA LYS A 60 0.42 -7.70 -7.62
C LYS A 60 0.15 -6.98 -8.94
N LEU A 61 0.40 -5.66 -8.99
CA LEU A 61 0.16 -4.83 -10.18
C LEU A 61 1.27 -4.98 -11.23
N GLU A 62 2.53 -5.10 -10.82
CA GLU A 62 3.71 -5.13 -11.69
C GLU A 62 3.59 -6.09 -12.89
N PRO A 63 3.26 -7.38 -12.74
CA PRO A 63 3.17 -8.31 -13.87
C PRO A 63 2.06 -7.96 -14.87
N ILE A 64 1.07 -7.15 -14.47
CA ILE A 64 -0.08 -6.77 -15.29
C ILE A 64 0.25 -5.56 -16.18
N ILE A 65 1.12 -4.66 -15.69
CA ILE A 65 1.39 -3.37 -16.34
C ILE A 65 2.83 -3.21 -16.84
N LYS A 66 3.73 -4.15 -16.54
CA LYS A 66 5.17 -4.06 -16.89
C LYS A 66 5.45 -3.89 -18.39
N ASP A 67 4.61 -4.44 -19.26
CA ASP A 67 4.81 -4.42 -20.72
C ASP A 67 4.04 -3.26 -21.39
N LYS A 68 3.32 -2.45 -20.60
CA LYS A 68 2.57 -1.29 -21.08
C LYS A 68 3.46 -0.07 -21.13
N LYS A 69 3.28 0.76 -22.17
CA LYS A 69 3.98 2.05 -22.32
C LYS A 69 3.25 3.18 -21.59
N ASP A 70 3.99 4.23 -21.23
CA ASP A 70 3.48 5.50 -20.71
C ASP A 70 2.59 5.37 -19.45
N ILE A 71 2.98 4.47 -18.56
CA ILE A 71 2.30 4.23 -17.28
C ILE A 71 2.54 5.39 -16.31
N GLY A 72 1.47 5.91 -15.73
CA GLY A 72 1.51 6.81 -14.57
C GLY A 72 0.99 6.13 -13.30
N LEU A 73 1.71 6.22 -12.18
CA LEU A 73 1.24 5.73 -10.88
C LEU A 73 0.97 6.91 -9.93
N ILE A 74 -0.28 7.10 -9.53
CA ILE A 74 -0.66 8.12 -8.54
C ILE A 74 -0.95 7.42 -7.23
N ILE A 75 -0.06 7.54 -6.24
CA ILE A 75 -0.14 6.82 -4.98
C ILE A 75 -0.68 7.74 -3.89
N LYS A 76 -1.62 7.24 -3.09
CA LYS A 76 -2.30 7.98 -2.03
C LYS A 76 -2.37 7.14 -0.76
N CYS A 77 -2.10 7.76 0.38
CA CYS A 77 -2.26 7.18 1.71
C CYS A 77 -2.55 8.28 2.74
N ASP A 78 -3.12 7.92 3.87
CA ASP A 78 -3.40 8.81 5.00
C ASP A 78 -2.25 8.91 6.01
N SER A 79 -1.14 8.23 5.77
CA SER A 79 0.08 8.36 6.56
C SER A 79 1.03 9.41 5.98
N GLU A 80 1.06 10.60 6.59
CA GLU A 80 2.02 11.63 6.20
C GLU A 80 3.46 11.11 6.36
N LEU A 81 3.75 10.43 7.46
CA LEU A 81 5.06 9.84 7.74
C LEU A 81 5.55 8.96 6.58
N VAL A 82 4.72 8.01 6.11
CA VAL A 82 5.08 7.11 5.01
C VAL A 82 5.29 7.88 3.71
N SER A 83 4.39 8.80 3.37
CA SER A 83 4.51 9.61 2.15
C SER A 83 5.81 10.44 2.13
N LYS A 84 6.16 11.07 3.25
CA LYS A 84 7.36 11.91 3.41
C LYS A 84 8.63 11.07 3.49
N GLN A 85 8.58 9.86 4.04
CA GLN A 85 9.73 8.96 4.05
C GLN A 85 10.03 8.39 2.66
N LEU A 86 9.02 7.98 1.90
CA LEU A 86 9.20 7.46 0.54
C LEU A 86 9.64 8.53 -0.46
N THR A 87 9.27 9.80 -0.23
CA THR A 87 9.77 10.95 -1.01
C THR A 87 11.13 11.46 -0.53
N GLY A 88 11.70 10.88 0.53
CA GLY A 88 13.01 11.26 1.06
C GLY A 88 13.03 12.54 1.89
N VAL A 89 11.87 13.17 2.13
CA VAL A 89 11.74 14.34 3.01
C VAL A 89 12.07 13.95 4.45
N TYR A 90 11.63 12.77 4.89
CA TYR A 90 11.94 12.23 6.22
C TYR A 90 12.90 11.05 6.14
N LYS A 91 13.90 11.02 7.03
CA LYS A 91 14.85 9.91 7.13
C LYS A 91 14.19 8.67 7.73
N ILE A 92 14.35 7.54 7.06
CA ILE A 92 13.96 6.23 7.59
C ILE A 92 15.08 5.72 8.50
N LYS A 93 14.80 5.57 9.81
CA LYS A 93 15.78 5.06 10.78
C LYS A 93 15.72 3.54 10.94
N ASN A 94 14.52 2.95 10.91
CA ASN A 94 14.31 1.52 11.11
C ASN A 94 14.79 0.69 9.90
N GLU A 95 15.65 -0.31 10.12
CA GLU A 95 16.23 -1.14 9.05
C GLU A 95 15.19 -1.94 8.24
N ARG A 96 14.15 -2.46 8.90
CA ARG A 96 13.06 -3.17 8.21
C ARG A 96 12.30 -2.24 7.28
N LEU A 97 12.04 -1.01 7.70
CA LEU A 97 11.41 0.00 6.85
C LEU A 97 12.32 0.43 5.70
N LYS A 98 13.64 0.56 5.91
CA LYS A 98 14.59 0.84 4.83
C LYS A 98 14.57 -0.25 3.76
N TYR A 99 14.52 -1.52 4.17
CA TYR A 99 14.42 -2.65 3.25
C TYR A 99 13.14 -2.60 2.42
N LEU A 100 11.99 -2.36 3.06
CA LEU A 100 10.70 -2.22 2.37
C LEU A 100 10.70 -1.03 1.41
N ALA A 101 11.16 0.14 1.86
CA ALA A 101 11.27 1.35 1.05
C ALA A 101 12.15 1.12 -0.18
N LYS A 102 13.30 0.46 -0.04
CA LYS A 102 14.20 0.14 -1.14
C LYS A 102 13.50 -0.73 -2.20
N GLY A 103 12.72 -1.72 -1.79
CA GLY A 103 11.93 -2.56 -2.69
C GLY A 103 10.87 -1.75 -3.45
N ILE A 104 10.07 -0.96 -2.73
CA ILE A 104 9.03 -0.09 -3.29
C ILE A 104 9.64 0.87 -4.32
N LEU A 105 10.67 1.63 -3.93
CA LEU A 105 11.30 2.63 -4.80
C LEU A 105 11.96 1.99 -6.03
N LYS A 106 12.50 0.77 -5.90
CA LYS A 106 13.03 0.03 -7.05
C LYS A 106 11.94 -0.29 -8.07
N THR A 107 10.76 -0.73 -7.61
CA THR A 107 9.62 -0.99 -8.50
C THR A 107 9.09 0.30 -9.11
N LEU A 108 8.89 1.36 -8.32
CA LEU A 108 8.36 2.64 -8.81
C LEU A 108 9.25 3.30 -9.86
N LYS A 109 10.58 3.22 -9.70
CA LYS A 109 11.55 3.75 -10.68
C LYS A 109 11.40 3.15 -12.09
N ARG A 110 10.85 1.95 -12.24
CA ARG A 110 10.64 1.34 -13.56
C ARG A 110 9.60 2.06 -14.41
N TYR A 111 8.64 2.73 -13.78
CA TYR A 111 7.54 3.39 -14.47
C TYR A 111 7.85 4.84 -14.86
N GLY A 112 8.92 5.44 -14.29
CA GLY A 112 9.39 6.79 -14.61
C GLY A 112 8.48 7.93 -14.14
N ASN A 113 7.17 7.74 -14.22
CA ASN A 113 6.14 8.70 -13.83
C ASN A 113 5.32 8.16 -12.65
N TRP A 114 5.67 8.57 -11.43
CA TRP A 114 4.91 8.25 -10.24
C TRP A 114 4.92 9.41 -9.25
N SER A 115 3.87 9.48 -8.43
CA SER A 115 3.78 10.39 -7.30
C SER A 115 3.23 9.67 -6.07
N ILE A 116 3.53 10.20 -4.88
CA ILE A 116 2.88 9.78 -3.64
C ILE A 116 2.47 11.01 -2.85
N THR A 117 1.20 11.04 -2.42
CA THR A 117 0.62 12.19 -1.72
C THR A 117 -0.15 11.72 -0.50
N HIS A 118 0.02 12.44 0.60
CA HIS A 118 -0.81 12.27 1.78
C HIS A 118 -2.23 12.79 1.50
N ILE A 119 -3.25 12.03 1.91
CA ILE A 119 -4.66 12.41 1.82
C ILE A 119 -5.34 12.30 3.19
N PRO A 120 -6.43 13.05 3.45
CA PRO A 120 -7.23 12.86 4.66
C PRO A 120 -7.77 11.42 4.77
N ARG A 121 -7.90 10.92 6.01
CA ARG A 121 -8.33 9.54 6.28
C ARG A 121 -9.71 9.23 5.72
N GLU A 122 -10.58 10.24 5.68
CA GLU A 122 -11.94 10.13 5.13
C GLU A 122 -11.93 9.81 3.63
N MET A 123 -10.83 10.12 2.94
CA MET A 123 -10.64 9.80 1.53
C MET A 123 -9.97 8.43 1.31
N ASN A 124 -9.47 7.77 2.37
CA ASN A 124 -8.77 6.47 2.30
C ASN A 124 -9.58 5.30 2.88
N GLN A 125 -10.88 5.50 3.15
CA GLN A 125 -11.74 4.53 3.86
C GLN A 125 -11.76 3.13 3.25
N ILE A 126 -11.67 3.01 1.91
CA ILE A 126 -11.69 1.71 1.24
C ILE A 126 -10.43 0.91 1.60
N ALA A 127 -9.25 1.53 1.55
CA ALA A 127 -8.00 0.86 1.87
C ALA A 127 -7.94 0.46 3.37
N ASP A 128 -8.37 1.36 4.26
CA ASP A 128 -8.49 1.10 5.71
C ASP A 128 -9.44 -0.07 6.01
N SER A 129 -10.61 -0.08 5.38
CA SER A 129 -11.58 -1.16 5.54
C SER A 129 -11.03 -2.51 5.05
N LEU A 130 -10.30 -2.51 3.93
CA LEU A 130 -9.64 -3.72 3.40
C LEU A 130 -8.55 -4.23 4.35
N ALA A 131 -7.75 -3.35 4.95
CA ALA A 131 -6.72 -3.71 5.92
C ALA A 131 -7.33 -4.28 7.20
N THR A 132 -8.31 -3.59 7.76
CA THR A 132 -9.01 -3.98 9.00
C THR A 132 -9.80 -5.28 8.82
N SER A 133 -10.45 -5.47 7.68
CA SER A 133 -11.17 -6.70 7.34
C SER A 133 -10.24 -7.90 7.22
N ALA A 134 -9.03 -7.70 6.68
CA ALA A 134 -8.04 -8.77 6.59
C ALA A 134 -7.68 -9.34 7.96
N ILE A 135 -7.49 -8.47 8.96
CA ILE A 135 -7.23 -8.86 10.35
C ILE A 135 -8.43 -9.61 10.92
N LYS A 136 -9.64 -9.05 10.79
CA LYS A 136 -10.86 -9.65 11.32
C LYS A 136 -11.07 -11.05 10.77
N ASN A 137 -11.00 -11.22 9.46
CA ASN A 137 -11.25 -12.50 8.79
C ASN A 137 -10.21 -13.55 9.19
N ALA A 138 -8.93 -13.19 9.25
CA ALA A 138 -7.88 -14.10 9.69
C ALA A 138 -8.06 -14.54 11.15
N LEU A 139 -8.39 -13.61 12.06
CA LEU A 139 -8.62 -13.95 13.46
C LEU A 139 -9.88 -14.81 13.66
N ILE A 140 -10.93 -14.62 12.87
CA ILE A 140 -12.11 -15.51 12.87
C ILE A 140 -11.68 -16.92 12.45
N ALA A 141 -10.98 -17.05 11.32
CA ALA A 141 -10.54 -18.34 10.79
C ALA A 141 -9.60 -19.10 11.75
N LEU A 142 -8.81 -18.38 12.57
CA LEU A 142 -7.93 -18.98 13.57
C LEU A 142 -8.67 -19.46 14.83
N LYS A 143 -9.83 -18.87 15.15
CA LYS A 143 -10.66 -19.26 16.30
C LYS A 143 -11.64 -20.39 15.99
N THR A 144 -11.87 -20.68 14.72
CA THR A 144 -12.72 -21.78 14.25
C THR A 144 -11.96 -23.10 14.11
N LYS A 145 -10.76 -23.20 14.70
CA LYS A 145 -9.99 -24.43 14.88
C LYS A 145 -9.99 -24.81 16.36
#